data_AF-A0A182SHA8-F1
#
_entry.id   AF-A0A182SHA8-F1
#
_cell.length_a   1.000
_cell.length_b   1.000
_cell.length_c   1.000
_cell.angle_alpha   90.00
_cell.angle_beta   90.00
_cell.angle_gamma   90.00
#
_symmetry.space_group_name_H-M   'P 1'
#
loop_
_entity.id
_entity.type
_entity.pdbx_description
1 polymer ?
#
loop_
_entity_poly.entity_id
_entity_poly.type
_entity_poly.pdbx_seq_one_letter_code
_entity_poly.pdbx_strand_id
1 'polypeptide(L)'
;MENDSINLLLSAAALAWLLAYIITHINVLVLRRRYPEQHRPFRSPFYPLPQVIGIVGMLYAIANISPSTEQAIQIYKVAGVVLGLVSLVAVVWIKFVMRKPLFKPEPLELDASHHIHAFLDQKILNAEGPRVIVKGEGLYLWDNDGNRYLDGMSGLWCTNLGYGREDLVVAATQQMQQLPYYNMFFHTTHPAVVELSEMLFSLLQGHYSHAIYTNSGSEANEVLIRTVRRYWQVVGQPKKRVMIGRWNGYHGSTLASSAMGGMKFMHEMGGMLPEIAHIDEPY
;
A
#
# COMPACT_ATOMS: atom_id res chain seq x y z
N MET A 1 29.63 -47.72 6.49
CA MET A 1 29.06 -46.99 5.34
C MET A 1 28.02 -45.96 5.77
N GLU A 2 27.12 -46.25 6.71
CA GLU A 2 26.06 -45.30 7.13
C GLU A 2 26.59 -44.06 7.90
N ASN A 3 27.60 -44.24 8.78
CA ASN A 3 28.18 -43.15 9.58
C ASN A 3 28.96 -42.12 8.74
N ASP A 4 29.66 -42.55 7.68
CA ASP A 4 30.48 -41.66 6.86
C ASP A 4 29.62 -40.72 6.01
N SER A 5 28.50 -41.23 5.50
CA SER A 5 27.52 -40.42 4.76
C SER A 5 26.81 -39.41 5.66
N ILE A 6 26.48 -39.78 6.90
CA ILE A 6 25.87 -38.87 7.88
C ILE A 6 26.84 -37.73 8.23
N ASN A 7 28.11 -38.05 8.52
CA ASN A 7 29.15 -37.05 8.83
C ASN A 7 29.40 -36.09 7.67
N LEU A 8 29.38 -36.59 6.43
CA LEU A 8 29.50 -35.78 5.22
C LEU A 8 28.34 -34.78 5.11
N LEU A 9 27.10 -35.23 5.31
CA LEU A 9 25.91 -34.38 5.23
C LEU A 9 25.85 -33.35 6.35
N LEU A 10 26.19 -33.74 7.58
CA LEU A 10 26.28 -32.82 8.72
C LEU A 10 27.32 -31.72 8.48
N SER A 11 28.49 -32.09 7.95
CA SER A 11 29.55 -31.12 7.64
C SER A 11 29.16 -30.19 6.49
N ALA A 12 28.48 -30.71 5.45
CA ALA A 12 27.94 -29.88 4.36
C ALA A 12 26.86 -28.91 4.85
N ALA A 13 26.00 -29.32 5.79
CA ALA A 13 25.04 -28.45 6.43
C ALA A 13 25.74 -27.37 7.28
N ALA A 14 26.75 -27.74 8.07
CA ALA A 14 27.54 -26.79 8.87
C ALA A 14 28.20 -25.72 7.99
N LEU A 15 28.75 -26.11 6.83
CA LEU A 15 29.30 -25.17 5.84
C LEU A 15 28.26 -24.15 5.36
N ALA A 16 27.04 -24.61 5.02
CA ALA A 16 25.97 -23.71 4.59
C ALA A 16 25.59 -22.70 5.68
N TRP A 17 25.56 -23.13 6.95
CA TRP A 17 25.35 -22.23 8.09
C TRP A 17 26.47 -21.21 8.23
N LEU A 18 27.74 -21.62 8.14
CA LEU A 18 28.89 -20.70 8.22
C LEU A 18 28.82 -19.62 7.12
N LEU A 19 28.45 -20.00 5.90
CA LEU A 19 28.24 -19.06 4.80
C LEU A 19 27.10 -18.07 5.09
N ALA A 20 25.97 -18.55 5.63
CA ALA A 20 24.87 -17.69 6.02
C ALA A 20 25.29 -16.66 7.08
N TYR A 21 26.05 -17.07 8.10
CA TYR A 21 26.57 -16.17 9.13
C TYR A 21 27.53 -15.11 8.56
N ILE A 22 28.42 -15.50 7.63
CA ILE A 22 29.29 -14.55 6.91
C ILE A 22 28.44 -13.50 6.19
N ILE A 23 27.42 -13.94 5.44
CA ILE A 23 26.49 -13.05 4.74
C ILE A 23 25.78 -12.11 5.73
N THR A 24 25.30 -12.61 6.86
CA THR A 24 24.66 -11.77 7.89
C THR A 24 25.61 -10.70 8.44
N HIS A 25 26.87 -11.04 8.71
CA HIS A 25 27.86 -10.05 9.15
C HIS A 25 28.14 -9.00 8.08
N ILE A 26 28.30 -9.41 6.81
CA ILE A 26 28.46 -8.49 5.68
C ILE A 26 27.24 -7.57 5.55
N ASN A 27 26.03 -8.11 5.66
CA ASN A 27 24.80 -7.32 5.60
C ASN A 27 24.76 -6.26 6.69
N VAL A 28 25.14 -6.59 7.93
CA VAL A 28 25.24 -5.59 9.02
C VAL A 28 26.26 -4.49 8.68
N LEU A 29 27.42 -4.86 8.11
CA LEU A 29 28.44 -3.89 7.70
C LEU A 29 27.93 -2.96 6.59
N VAL A 30 27.28 -3.52 5.58
CA VAL A 30 26.71 -2.78 4.45
C VAL A 30 25.58 -1.86 4.90
N LEU A 31 24.63 -2.36 5.69
CA LEU A 31 23.50 -1.58 6.20
C LEU A 31 23.97 -0.40 7.06
N ARG A 32 24.98 -0.61 7.91
CA ARG A 32 25.54 0.48 8.73
C ARG A 32 26.27 1.54 7.92
N ARG A 33 26.87 1.16 6.80
CA ARG A 33 27.50 2.11 5.87
C ARG A 33 26.44 2.88 5.05
N ARG A 34 25.38 2.20 4.63
CA ARG A 34 24.34 2.76 3.75
C ARG A 34 23.36 3.67 4.50
N TYR A 35 23.03 3.33 5.74
CA TYR A 35 22.03 4.03 6.54
C TYR A 35 22.61 4.42 7.91
N PRO A 36 23.57 5.37 7.96
CA PRO A 36 24.31 5.69 9.19
C PRO A 36 23.40 6.18 10.33
N GLU A 37 22.41 7.00 10.00
CA GLU A 37 21.53 7.71 10.94
C GLU A 37 20.30 6.91 11.39
N GLN A 38 20.05 5.72 10.82
CA GLN A 38 18.87 4.93 11.16
C GLN A 38 18.89 4.53 12.64
N HIS A 39 17.76 4.74 13.34
CA HIS A 39 17.59 4.31 14.73
C HIS A 39 17.68 2.77 14.83
N ARG A 40 18.38 2.27 15.85
CA ARG A 40 18.63 0.82 16.02
C ARG A 40 18.39 0.42 17.48
N PRO A 41 17.59 -0.62 17.74
CA PRO A 41 17.32 -1.08 19.10
C PRO A 41 18.55 -1.68 19.79
N PHE A 42 19.55 -2.13 19.01
CA PHE A 42 20.79 -2.69 19.53
C PHE A 42 22.02 -2.17 18.76
N ARG A 43 23.09 -1.83 19.50
CA ARG A 43 24.40 -1.47 18.94
C ARG A 43 25.46 -2.42 19.48
N SER A 44 26.02 -3.25 18.60
CA SER A 44 27.19 -4.09 18.93
C SER A 44 28.31 -3.23 19.53
N PRO A 45 28.79 -3.54 20.74
CA PRO A 45 30.01 -2.93 21.28
C PRO A 45 31.18 -3.13 20.31
N PHE A 46 32.07 -2.14 20.23
CA PHE A 46 33.30 -2.18 19.42
C PHE A 46 33.10 -2.47 17.93
N TYR A 47 31.91 -2.21 17.39
CA TYR A 47 31.67 -2.32 15.96
C TYR A 47 32.75 -1.57 15.14
N PRO A 48 33.29 -2.14 14.05
CA PRO A 48 32.89 -3.39 13.37
C PRO A 48 33.64 -4.65 13.83
N LEU A 49 34.40 -4.59 14.93
CA LEU A 49 35.35 -5.64 15.30
C LEU A 49 34.69 -7.02 15.47
N PRO A 50 33.54 -7.19 16.17
CA PRO A 50 32.90 -8.50 16.30
C PRO A 50 32.49 -9.11 14.95
N GLN A 51 32.05 -8.28 14.00
CA GLN A 51 31.63 -8.73 12.66
C GLN A 51 32.84 -9.19 11.85
N VAL A 52 33.94 -8.44 11.90
CA VAL A 52 35.19 -8.81 11.21
C VAL A 52 35.78 -10.09 11.79
N ILE A 53 35.86 -10.21 13.12
CA ILE A 53 36.34 -11.41 13.80
C ILE A 53 35.45 -12.62 13.47
N GLY A 54 34.13 -12.45 13.49
CA GLY A 54 33.17 -13.49 13.12
C GLY A 54 33.40 -14.01 11.70
N ILE A 55 33.52 -13.11 10.72
CA ILE A 55 33.80 -13.48 9.32
C ILE A 55 35.12 -14.26 9.21
N VAL A 56 36.21 -13.74 9.79
CA VAL A 56 37.53 -14.39 9.73
C VAL A 56 37.51 -15.77 10.39
N GLY A 57 36.87 -15.89 11.56
CA GLY A 57 36.74 -17.17 12.28
C GLY A 57 35.95 -18.21 11.49
N MET A 58 34.85 -17.80 10.84
CA MET A 58 34.07 -18.71 9.99
C MET A 58 34.82 -19.11 8.74
N LEU A 59 35.55 -18.19 8.08
CA LEU A 59 36.41 -18.52 6.93
C LEU A 59 37.50 -19.52 7.33
N TYR A 60 38.11 -19.35 8.51
CA TYR A 60 39.07 -20.30 9.05
C TYR A 60 38.42 -21.67 9.31
N ALA A 61 37.23 -21.71 9.91
CA ALA A 61 36.48 -22.96 10.14
C ALA A 61 36.11 -23.66 8.83
N ILE A 62 35.70 -22.91 7.80
CA ILE A 62 35.45 -23.44 6.45
C ILE A 62 36.73 -24.04 5.87
N ALA A 63 37.84 -23.30 5.90
CA ALA A 63 39.12 -23.77 5.35
C ALA A 63 39.64 -25.05 6.04
N ASN A 64 39.26 -25.27 7.31
CA ASN A 64 39.67 -26.41 8.11
C ASN A 64 38.51 -27.39 8.41
N ILE A 65 37.48 -27.42 7.56
CA ILE A 65 36.26 -28.22 7.81
C ILE A 65 36.51 -29.73 7.87
N SER A 66 37.61 -30.20 7.27
CA SER A 66 38.05 -31.59 7.32
C SER A 66 39.57 -31.68 7.26
N PRO A 67 40.20 -32.60 8.02
CA PRO A 67 41.64 -32.85 7.95
C PRO A 67 42.05 -33.59 6.67
N SER A 68 41.10 -34.24 5.97
CA SER A 68 41.32 -34.88 4.67
C SER A 68 40.85 -33.98 3.54
N THR A 69 41.76 -33.68 2.61
CA THR A 69 41.48 -32.89 1.39
C THR A 69 40.37 -33.53 0.55
N GLU A 70 40.36 -34.86 0.43
CA GLU A 70 39.35 -35.58 -0.36
C GLU A 70 37.94 -35.42 0.24
N GLN A 71 37.83 -35.56 1.57
CA GLN A 71 36.58 -35.34 2.28
C GLN A 71 36.12 -33.88 2.19
N ALA A 72 37.04 -32.92 2.31
CA ALA A 72 36.73 -31.49 2.16
C ALA A 72 36.13 -31.19 0.77
N ILE A 73 36.72 -31.75 -0.30
CA ILE A 73 36.19 -31.59 -1.66
C ILE A 73 34.77 -32.14 -1.78
N GLN A 74 34.48 -33.30 -1.17
CA GLN A 74 33.12 -33.86 -1.19
C GLN A 74 32.13 -32.99 -0.42
N ILE A 75 32.51 -32.47 0.74
CA ILE A 75 31.69 -31.53 1.53
C ILE A 75 31.34 -30.29 0.71
N TYR A 76 32.35 -29.66 0.07
CA TYR A 76 32.14 -28.49 -0.78
C TYR A 76 31.23 -28.78 -1.97
N LYS A 77 31.40 -29.94 -2.63
CA LYS A 77 30.55 -30.35 -3.75
C LYS A 77 29.09 -30.53 -3.32
N VAL A 78 28.84 -31.28 -2.25
CA VAL A 78 27.48 -31.54 -1.75
C VAL A 78 26.81 -30.23 -1.35
N ALA A 79 27.48 -29.39 -0.56
CA ALA A 79 26.94 -28.09 -0.16
C ALA A 79 26.67 -27.18 -1.36
N GLY A 80 27.61 -27.13 -2.32
CA GLY A 80 27.46 -26.34 -3.55
C GLY A 80 26.28 -26.77 -4.40
N VAL A 81 26.07 -28.09 -4.58
CA VAL A 81 24.91 -28.63 -5.31
C VAL A 81 23.61 -28.27 -4.60
N VAL A 82 23.53 -28.47 -3.29
CA VAL A 82 22.32 -28.14 -2.51
C VAL A 82 22.01 -26.65 -2.59
N LEU A 83 23.00 -25.78 -2.35
CA LEU A 83 22.83 -24.32 -2.43
C LEU A 83 22.44 -23.88 -3.85
N GLY A 84 23.01 -24.50 -4.88
CA GLY A 84 22.67 -24.24 -6.28
C GLY A 84 21.22 -24.61 -6.59
N LEU A 85 20.76 -25.79 -6.14
CA LEU A 85 19.37 -26.23 -6.31
C LEU A 85 18.39 -25.32 -5.56
N VAL A 86 18.67 -24.99 -4.31
CA VAL A 86 17.81 -24.08 -3.52
C VAL A 86 17.75 -22.69 -4.15
N SER A 87 18.89 -22.17 -4.62
CA SER A 87 18.95 -20.87 -5.31
C SER A 87 18.15 -20.90 -6.61
N LEU A 88 18.25 -21.99 -7.38
CA LEU A 88 17.47 -22.16 -8.61
C LEU A 88 15.96 -22.19 -8.31
N VAL A 89 15.54 -22.96 -7.30
CA VAL A 89 14.14 -23.02 -6.86
C VAL A 89 13.66 -21.62 -6.44
N ALA A 90 14.44 -20.89 -5.65
CA ALA A 90 14.10 -19.53 -5.25
C ALA A 90 13.98 -18.58 -6.44
N VAL A 91 14.91 -18.64 -7.40
CA VAL A 91 14.87 -17.83 -8.63
C VAL A 91 13.63 -18.14 -9.46
N VAL A 92 13.34 -19.43 -9.67
CA VAL A 92 12.17 -19.88 -10.43
C VAL A 92 10.88 -19.43 -9.73
N TRP A 93 10.79 -19.61 -8.41
CA TRP A 93 9.63 -19.19 -7.63
C TRP A 93 9.40 -17.68 -7.71
N ILE A 94 10.44 -16.87 -7.48
CA ILE A 94 10.32 -15.41 -7.52
C ILE A 94 9.92 -14.94 -8.93
N LYS A 95 10.55 -15.48 -9.97
CA LYS A 95 10.35 -15.00 -11.34
C LYS A 95 9.04 -15.48 -11.96
N PHE A 96 8.65 -16.73 -11.73
CA PHE A 96 7.53 -17.35 -12.44
C PHE A 96 6.27 -17.52 -11.59
N VAL A 97 6.42 -17.73 -10.27
CA VAL A 97 5.27 -17.86 -9.36
C VAL A 97 4.88 -16.50 -8.80
N MET A 98 5.83 -15.77 -8.20
CA MET A 98 5.57 -14.44 -7.63
C MET A 98 5.53 -13.33 -8.68
N ARG A 99 6.09 -13.57 -9.86
CA ARG A 99 6.20 -12.59 -10.97
C ARG A 99 6.88 -11.27 -10.54
N LYS A 100 7.88 -11.36 -9.65
CA LYS A 100 8.64 -10.20 -9.15
C LYS A 100 10.07 -10.17 -9.73
N PRO A 101 10.66 -8.98 -9.88
CA PRO A 101 12.09 -8.86 -10.20
C PRO A 101 12.96 -9.38 -9.03
N LEU A 102 14.04 -10.10 -9.37
CA LEU A 102 15.05 -10.50 -8.37
C LEU A 102 15.80 -9.28 -7.82
N PHE A 103 16.10 -9.29 -6.53
CA PHE A 103 16.96 -8.31 -5.86
C PHE A 103 16.50 -6.85 -5.93
N LYS A 104 15.22 -6.59 -6.24
CA LYS A 104 14.62 -5.27 -6.04
C LYS A 104 13.83 -5.26 -4.73
N PRO A 105 14.20 -4.39 -3.77
CA PRO A 105 13.34 -4.18 -2.60
C PRO A 105 12.00 -3.58 -3.06
N GLU A 106 10.92 -3.92 -2.36
CA GLU A 106 9.66 -3.19 -2.52
C GLU A 106 9.92 -1.72 -2.14
N PRO A 107 9.47 -0.75 -2.96
CA PRO A 107 9.77 0.67 -2.74
C PRO A 107 8.99 1.28 -1.58
N LEU A 108 8.64 0.51 -0.56
CA LEU A 108 7.86 0.96 0.60
C LEU A 108 8.59 2.06 1.37
N GLU A 109 9.93 2.04 1.36
CA GLU A 109 10.77 3.10 1.92
C GLU A 109 10.70 4.42 1.13
N LEU A 110 10.13 4.44 -0.07
CA LEU A 110 10.05 5.63 -0.92
C LEU A 110 8.81 6.49 -0.63
N ASP A 111 7.85 6.01 0.15
CA ASP A 111 6.61 6.75 0.45
C ASP A 111 6.93 8.12 1.06
N ALA A 112 7.73 8.14 2.13
CA ALA A 112 8.14 9.37 2.82
C ALA A 112 8.86 10.39 1.91
N SER A 113 9.48 9.93 0.83
CA SER A 113 10.20 10.79 -0.12
C SER A 113 9.35 11.30 -1.29
N HIS A 114 8.20 10.69 -1.58
CA HIS A 114 7.47 10.98 -2.82
C HIS A 114 5.95 11.14 -2.66
N HIS A 115 5.38 10.84 -1.50
CA HIS A 115 3.94 10.85 -1.29
C HIS A 115 3.55 11.79 -0.15
N ILE A 116 2.55 12.63 -0.41
CA ILE A 116 1.92 13.50 0.59
C ILE A 116 0.55 12.90 0.89
N HIS A 117 0.37 12.40 2.11
CA HIS A 117 -0.89 11.77 2.53
C HIS A 117 -1.94 12.80 2.91
N ALA A 118 -3.21 12.53 2.60
CA ALA A 118 -4.30 13.42 2.99
C ALA A 118 -4.51 13.42 4.51
N PHE A 119 -4.77 14.59 5.10
CA PHE A 119 -5.16 14.78 6.51
C PHE A 119 -4.19 14.25 7.57
N LEU A 120 -2.89 14.21 7.28
CA LEU A 120 -1.84 13.78 8.22
C LEU A 120 -0.74 14.85 8.37
N ASP A 121 -0.11 14.87 9.54
CA ASP A 121 1.17 15.56 9.72
C ASP A 121 2.26 14.76 8.99
N GLN A 122 2.72 15.30 7.87
CA GLN A 122 3.70 14.64 7.02
C GLN A 122 5.06 14.46 7.72
N LYS A 123 5.43 15.37 8.61
CA LYS A 123 6.73 15.28 9.30
C LYS A 123 6.74 14.12 10.28
N ILE A 124 5.65 13.95 11.03
CA ILE A 124 5.48 12.83 11.95
C ILE A 124 5.39 11.52 11.16
N LEU A 125 4.52 11.48 10.14
CA LEU A 125 4.33 10.30 9.29
C LEU A 125 5.65 9.83 8.64
N ASN A 126 6.44 10.76 8.10
CA ASN A 126 7.70 10.43 7.44
C ASN A 126 8.78 9.95 8.42
N ALA A 127 8.71 10.36 9.69
CA ALA A 127 9.63 9.92 10.73
C ALA A 127 9.29 8.52 11.26
N GLU A 128 8.00 8.21 11.41
CA GLU A 128 7.51 6.93 11.92
C GLU A 128 7.41 5.85 10.83
N GLY A 129 7.11 6.27 9.60
CA GLY A 129 6.80 5.41 8.47
C GLY A 129 5.31 5.02 8.44
N PRO A 130 4.66 4.99 7.27
CA PRO A 130 3.27 4.54 7.17
C PRO A 130 3.18 3.02 7.38
N ARG A 131 2.04 2.58 7.93
CA ARG A 131 1.69 1.15 7.85
C ARG A 131 1.36 0.80 6.40
N VAL A 132 2.01 -0.23 5.86
CA VAL A 132 1.79 -0.68 4.48
C VAL A 132 0.79 -1.83 4.47
N ILE A 133 -0.43 -1.57 4.01
CA ILE A 133 -1.46 -2.59 3.79
C ILE A 133 -1.26 -3.22 2.40
N VAL A 134 -1.14 -4.56 2.34
CA VAL A 134 -0.76 -5.30 1.12
C VAL A 134 -1.81 -6.29 0.61
N LYS A 135 -2.78 -6.66 1.45
CA LYS A 135 -3.86 -7.59 1.08
C LYS A 135 -5.14 -7.25 1.83
N GLY A 136 -6.29 -7.47 1.18
CA GLY A 136 -7.61 -7.52 1.82
C GLY A 136 -8.41 -8.73 1.36
N GLU A 137 -9.20 -9.32 2.25
CA GLU A 137 -10.09 -10.46 1.98
C GLU A 137 -11.26 -10.46 2.97
N GLY A 138 -12.50 -10.41 2.45
CA GLY A 138 -13.69 -10.30 3.29
C GLY A 138 -13.66 -9.03 4.14
N LEU A 139 -13.63 -9.18 5.46
CA LEU A 139 -13.56 -8.07 6.42
C LEU A 139 -12.14 -7.82 6.97
N TYR A 140 -11.13 -8.52 6.43
CA TYR A 140 -9.78 -8.50 6.98
C TYR A 140 -8.78 -7.83 6.04
N LEU A 141 -7.77 -7.20 6.65
CA LEU A 141 -6.61 -6.62 6.00
C LEU A 141 -5.31 -7.26 6.52
N TRP A 142 -4.27 -7.25 5.70
CA TRP A 142 -2.92 -7.66 6.10
C TRP A 142 -1.90 -6.57 5.76
N ASP A 143 -0.97 -6.32 6.67
CA ASP A 143 0.19 -5.47 6.39
C ASP A 143 1.37 -6.25 5.80
N ASN A 144 2.42 -5.54 5.41
CA ASN A 144 3.65 -6.10 4.83
C ASN A 144 4.45 -6.99 5.80
N ASP A 145 4.17 -6.93 7.10
CA ASP A 145 4.77 -7.78 8.13
C ASP A 145 3.93 -9.06 8.37
N GLY A 146 2.79 -9.17 7.70
CA GLY A 146 1.88 -10.31 7.78
C GLY A 146 0.85 -10.23 8.91
N ASN A 147 0.77 -9.11 9.63
CA ASN A 147 -0.23 -8.93 10.68
C ASN A 147 -1.62 -8.81 10.07
N ARG A 148 -2.61 -9.47 10.68
CA ARG A 148 -4.00 -9.45 10.24
C ARG A 148 -4.83 -8.51 11.11
N TYR A 149 -5.66 -7.70 10.47
CA TYR A 149 -6.55 -6.73 11.10
C TYR A 149 -8.00 -7.00 10.70
N LEU A 150 -8.92 -6.93 11.66
CA LEU A 150 -10.34 -6.78 11.36
C LEU A 150 -10.59 -5.31 11.02
N ASP A 151 -11.12 -5.04 9.82
CA ASP A 151 -11.44 -3.69 9.41
C ASP A 151 -12.85 -3.31 9.86
N GLY A 152 -12.92 -2.61 10.99
CA GLY A 152 -14.17 -2.07 11.54
C GLY A 152 -14.67 -0.79 10.86
N MET A 153 -13.94 -0.26 9.87
CA MET A 153 -14.25 1.02 9.21
C MET A 153 -14.64 0.88 7.74
N SER A 154 -14.52 -0.32 7.17
CA SER A 154 -14.72 -0.55 5.73
C SER A 154 -13.87 0.42 4.89
N GLY A 155 -12.56 0.41 5.16
CA GLY A 155 -11.55 1.32 4.64
C GLY A 155 -11.78 2.74 5.13
N LEU A 156 -12.54 3.51 4.35
CA LEU A 156 -13.03 4.82 4.73
C LEU A 156 -14.54 4.88 4.43
N TRP A 157 -15.30 4.04 5.12
CA TRP A 157 -16.77 3.96 5.03
C TRP A 157 -17.30 3.58 3.64
N CYS A 158 -16.54 2.80 2.86
CA CYS A 158 -16.84 2.59 1.43
C CYS A 158 -16.74 1.14 0.93
N THR A 159 -16.00 0.24 1.58
CA THR A 159 -15.87 -1.16 1.14
C THR A 159 -17.01 -2.05 1.63
N ASN A 160 -18.26 -1.64 1.37
CA ASN A 160 -19.48 -2.27 1.91
C ASN A 160 -19.66 -3.75 1.54
N LEU A 161 -19.09 -4.18 0.41
CA LEU A 161 -19.16 -5.57 -0.08
C LEU A 161 -17.98 -6.44 0.42
N GLY A 162 -17.11 -5.88 1.25
CA GLY A 162 -15.86 -6.51 1.66
C GLY A 162 -14.77 -6.48 0.58
N TYR A 163 -13.58 -6.93 0.95
CA TYR A 163 -12.40 -7.01 0.09
C TYR A 163 -12.35 -8.31 -0.73
N GLY A 164 -11.71 -8.29 -1.89
CA GLY A 164 -11.42 -9.49 -2.69
C GLY A 164 -12.56 -9.97 -3.59
N ARG A 165 -13.42 -9.06 -4.08
CA ARG A 165 -14.54 -9.37 -4.97
C ARG A 165 -14.09 -9.62 -6.41
N GLU A 166 -13.87 -10.89 -6.75
CA GLU A 166 -13.42 -11.31 -8.08
C GLU A 166 -14.42 -10.94 -9.19
N ASP A 167 -15.71 -10.97 -8.90
CA ASP A 167 -16.76 -10.55 -9.83
C ASP A 167 -16.61 -9.08 -10.27
N LEU A 168 -16.21 -8.19 -9.35
CA LEU A 168 -15.94 -6.79 -9.67
C LEU A 168 -14.65 -6.63 -10.50
N VAL A 169 -13.63 -7.44 -10.23
CA VAL A 169 -12.39 -7.46 -11.01
C VAL A 169 -12.69 -7.87 -12.46
N VAL A 170 -13.45 -8.94 -12.65
CA VAL A 170 -13.87 -9.41 -13.98
C VAL A 170 -14.66 -8.33 -14.73
N ALA A 171 -15.64 -7.71 -14.09
CA ALA A 171 -16.44 -6.64 -14.71
C ALA A 171 -15.57 -5.44 -15.13
N ALA A 172 -14.65 -4.99 -14.27
CA ALA A 172 -13.73 -3.91 -14.58
C ALA A 172 -12.79 -4.27 -15.74
N THR A 173 -12.21 -5.48 -15.73
CA THR A 173 -11.33 -5.96 -16.80
C THR A 173 -12.05 -6.00 -18.14
N GLN A 174 -13.27 -6.53 -18.19
CA GLN A 174 -14.06 -6.60 -19.42
C GLN A 174 -14.35 -5.20 -19.99
N GLN A 175 -14.82 -4.28 -19.15
CA GLN A 175 -15.09 -2.90 -19.59
C GLN A 175 -13.81 -2.19 -20.06
N MET A 176 -12.69 -2.35 -19.37
CA MET A 176 -11.40 -1.75 -19.77
C MET A 176 -10.85 -2.33 -21.07
N GLN A 177 -11.09 -3.61 -21.36
CA GLN A 177 -10.72 -4.23 -22.64
C GLN A 177 -11.58 -3.72 -23.79
N GLN A 178 -12.87 -3.49 -23.55
CA GLN A 178 -13.81 -3.03 -24.58
C GLN A 178 -13.70 -1.53 -24.85
N LEU A 179 -13.82 -0.70 -23.81
CA LEU A 179 -13.72 0.75 -23.89
C LEU A 179 -13.31 1.31 -22.51
N PRO A 180 -12.01 1.59 -22.29
CA PRO A 180 -11.54 2.05 -20.98
C PRO A 180 -11.96 3.49 -20.67
N TYR A 181 -12.14 4.33 -21.69
CA TYR A 181 -12.58 5.72 -21.53
C TYR A 181 -13.11 6.32 -22.83
N TYR A 182 -14.22 7.03 -22.74
CA TYR A 182 -14.62 8.05 -23.70
C TYR A 182 -15.48 9.10 -22.96
N ASN A 183 -15.46 10.36 -23.41
CA ASN A 183 -16.16 11.44 -22.71
C ASN A 183 -17.66 11.46 -23.02
N MET A 184 -18.45 12.07 -22.13
CA MET A 184 -19.90 12.32 -22.32
C MET A 184 -20.22 13.79 -22.65
N PHE A 185 -19.23 14.58 -23.08
CA PHE A 185 -19.38 16.01 -23.33
C PHE A 185 -19.84 16.31 -24.75
N PHE A 186 -19.39 15.53 -25.73
CA PHE A 186 -19.56 15.81 -27.15
C PHE A 186 -20.85 15.21 -27.72
N HIS A 187 -21.95 15.32 -26.95
CA HIS A 187 -23.23 14.70 -27.29
C HIS A 187 -23.10 13.18 -27.45
N THR A 188 -22.31 12.56 -26.57
CA THR A 188 -21.92 11.16 -26.61
C THR A 188 -22.27 10.45 -25.31
N THR A 189 -22.48 9.14 -25.38
CA THR A 189 -22.73 8.26 -24.23
C THR A 189 -22.09 6.88 -24.47
N HIS A 190 -22.15 5.99 -23.48
CA HIS A 190 -21.72 4.60 -23.60
C HIS A 190 -22.65 3.66 -22.81
N PRO A 191 -22.75 2.37 -23.16
CA PRO A 191 -23.71 1.44 -22.55
C PRO A 191 -23.61 1.36 -21.01
N ALA A 192 -22.40 1.27 -20.46
CA ALA A 192 -22.22 1.10 -19.01
C ALA A 192 -22.84 2.23 -18.16
N VAL A 193 -22.81 3.49 -18.60
CA VAL A 193 -23.43 4.60 -17.84
C VAL A 193 -24.95 4.60 -18.00
N VAL A 194 -25.46 4.13 -19.14
CA VAL A 194 -26.91 4.00 -19.38
C VAL A 194 -27.48 2.92 -18.46
N GLU A 195 -26.85 1.74 -18.44
CA GLU A 195 -27.24 0.62 -17.56
C GLU A 195 -27.12 1.00 -16.07
N LEU A 196 -26.04 1.69 -15.67
CA LEU A 196 -25.90 2.20 -14.31
C LEU A 196 -27.03 3.18 -13.95
N SER A 197 -27.41 4.07 -14.87
CA SER A 197 -28.49 5.03 -14.64
C SER A 197 -29.82 4.31 -14.47
N GLU A 198 -30.16 3.38 -15.35
CA GLU A 198 -31.39 2.58 -15.25
C GLU A 198 -31.46 1.82 -13.93
N MET A 199 -30.39 1.09 -13.58
CA MET A 199 -30.31 0.37 -12.32
C MET A 199 -30.48 1.29 -11.12
N LEU A 200 -29.79 2.44 -11.10
CA LEU A 200 -29.91 3.41 -10.02
C LEU A 200 -31.36 3.89 -9.85
N PHE A 201 -32.05 4.28 -10.93
CA PHE A 201 -33.43 4.75 -10.84
C PHE A 201 -34.45 3.65 -10.54
N SER A 202 -34.14 2.39 -10.81
CA SER A 202 -34.98 1.26 -10.36
C SER A 202 -34.96 1.05 -8.83
N LEU A 203 -33.90 1.51 -8.16
CA LEU A 203 -33.72 1.40 -6.71
C LEU A 203 -34.17 2.65 -5.95
N LEU A 204 -34.19 3.80 -6.63
CA LEU A 204 -34.55 5.08 -6.04
C LEU A 204 -36.06 5.30 -6.01
N GLN A 205 -36.51 6.14 -5.08
CA GLN A 205 -37.91 6.56 -4.99
C GLN A 205 -38.30 7.45 -6.19
N GLY A 206 -39.59 7.46 -6.56
CA GLY A 206 -40.09 8.07 -7.80
C GLY A 206 -39.93 9.59 -7.94
N HIS A 207 -39.49 10.30 -6.90
CA HIS A 207 -39.19 11.75 -6.99
C HIS A 207 -37.78 12.06 -7.50
N TYR A 208 -36.91 11.05 -7.64
CA TYR A 208 -35.63 11.19 -8.32
C TYR A 208 -35.79 10.89 -9.81
N SER A 209 -35.15 11.69 -10.67
CA SER A 209 -35.32 11.56 -12.12
C SER A 209 -34.03 11.55 -12.93
N HIS A 210 -32.94 12.13 -12.42
CA HIS A 210 -31.69 12.29 -13.17
C HIS A 210 -30.47 12.20 -12.23
N ALA A 211 -29.37 11.70 -12.76
CA ALA A 211 -28.08 11.58 -12.06
C ALA A 211 -27.01 12.39 -12.77
N ILE A 212 -26.09 12.97 -12.00
CA ILE A 212 -24.84 13.56 -12.51
C ILE A 212 -23.70 12.78 -11.88
N TYR A 213 -22.83 12.21 -12.72
CA TYR A 213 -21.72 11.38 -12.29
C TYR A 213 -20.46 12.21 -12.02
N THR A 214 -19.74 11.85 -10.97
CA THR A 214 -18.47 12.46 -10.53
C THR A 214 -17.55 11.37 -9.98
N ASN A 215 -16.29 11.69 -9.70
CA ASN A 215 -15.32 10.72 -9.20
C ASN A 215 -15.20 10.69 -7.67
N SER A 216 -15.84 11.64 -6.97
CA SER A 216 -15.80 11.69 -5.50
C SER A 216 -17.01 12.41 -4.92
N GLY A 217 -17.29 12.16 -3.62
CA GLY A 217 -18.31 12.91 -2.89
C GLY A 217 -18.04 14.42 -2.82
N SER A 218 -16.77 14.84 -2.81
CA SER A 218 -16.40 16.26 -2.84
C SER A 218 -16.79 16.92 -4.17
N GLU A 219 -16.51 16.25 -5.30
CA GLU A 219 -16.93 16.72 -6.63
C GLU A 219 -18.47 16.74 -6.76
N ALA A 220 -19.16 15.73 -6.22
CA ALA A 220 -20.61 15.70 -6.19
C ALA A 220 -21.20 16.93 -5.47
N ASN A 221 -20.61 17.32 -4.34
CA ASN A 221 -21.04 18.53 -3.63
C ASN A 221 -20.70 19.83 -4.36
N GLU A 222 -19.57 19.91 -5.08
CA GLU A 222 -19.30 21.05 -5.98
C GLU A 222 -20.35 21.19 -7.08
N VAL A 223 -20.68 20.06 -7.73
CA VAL A 223 -21.74 20.02 -8.75
C VAL A 223 -23.09 20.42 -8.14
N LEU A 224 -23.40 19.95 -6.93
CA LEU A 224 -24.62 20.32 -6.22
C LEU A 224 -24.71 21.83 -5.98
N ILE A 225 -23.64 22.46 -5.45
CA ILE A 225 -23.61 23.92 -5.22
C ILE A 225 -23.87 24.68 -6.52
N ARG A 226 -23.19 24.29 -7.60
CA ARG A 226 -23.35 24.92 -8.92
C ARG A 226 -24.77 24.73 -9.46
N THR A 227 -25.31 23.52 -9.32
CA THR A 227 -26.65 23.16 -9.82
C THR A 227 -27.74 23.92 -9.08
N VAL A 228 -27.69 23.98 -7.74
CA VAL A 228 -28.66 24.71 -6.91
C VAL A 228 -28.62 26.21 -7.22
N ARG A 229 -27.43 26.81 -7.32
CA ARG A 229 -27.30 28.22 -7.68
C ARG A 229 -27.79 28.49 -9.11
N ARG A 230 -27.51 27.58 -10.05
CA ARG A 230 -28.01 27.68 -11.43
C ARG A 230 -29.53 27.56 -11.49
N TYR A 231 -30.13 26.66 -10.71
CA TYR A 231 -31.57 26.54 -10.58
C TYR A 231 -32.20 27.88 -10.19
N TRP A 232 -31.72 28.52 -9.12
CA TRP A 232 -32.25 29.81 -8.67
C TRP A 232 -32.09 30.94 -9.69
N GLN A 233 -31.01 30.93 -10.48
CA GLN A 233 -30.86 31.86 -11.61
C GLN A 233 -31.92 31.62 -12.69
N VAL A 234 -32.14 30.36 -13.08
CA VAL A 234 -33.07 29.99 -14.15
C VAL A 234 -34.52 30.32 -13.78
N VAL A 235 -34.90 30.14 -12.51
CA VAL A 235 -36.25 30.50 -12.02
C VAL A 235 -36.40 31.98 -11.64
N GLY A 236 -35.46 32.84 -12.03
CA GLY A 236 -35.56 34.30 -11.87
C GLY A 236 -35.26 34.84 -10.46
N GLN A 237 -34.64 34.05 -9.58
CA GLN A 237 -34.26 34.43 -8.22
C GLN A 237 -32.73 34.39 -8.00
N PRO A 238 -31.92 35.11 -8.80
CA PRO A 238 -30.46 34.96 -8.82
C PRO A 238 -29.76 35.38 -7.51
N LYS A 239 -30.46 36.08 -6.60
CA LYS A 239 -29.94 36.45 -5.27
C LYS A 239 -30.02 35.31 -4.25
N LYS A 240 -30.78 34.23 -4.52
CA LYS A 240 -30.84 33.04 -3.66
C LYS A 240 -29.61 32.15 -3.86
N ARG A 241 -28.54 32.46 -3.13
CA ARG A 241 -27.22 31.83 -3.32
C ARG A 241 -26.57 31.26 -2.06
N VAL A 242 -27.08 31.63 -0.89
CA VAL A 242 -26.55 31.20 0.40
C VAL A 242 -26.80 29.70 0.59
N MET A 243 -25.73 28.96 0.88
CA MET A 243 -25.78 27.55 1.26
C MET A 243 -25.59 27.46 2.78
N ILE A 244 -26.42 26.68 3.46
CA ILE A 244 -26.36 26.52 4.92
C ILE A 244 -25.88 25.10 5.24
N GLY A 245 -24.68 25.00 5.80
CA GLY A 245 -24.13 23.78 6.39
C GLY A 245 -24.37 23.73 7.91
N ARG A 246 -23.72 22.79 8.57
CA ARG A 246 -23.73 22.67 10.03
C ARG A 246 -22.33 22.58 10.58
N TRP A 247 -22.10 23.14 11.75
CA TRP A 247 -20.89 22.84 12.52
C TRP A 247 -20.73 21.33 12.70
N ASN A 248 -19.50 20.84 12.64
CA ASN A 248 -19.16 19.41 12.66
C ASN A 248 -19.70 18.57 11.48
N GLY A 249 -20.33 19.19 10.47
CA GLY A 249 -20.69 18.50 9.23
C GLY A 249 -19.48 18.25 8.33
N TYR A 250 -19.43 17.09 7.65
CA TYR A 250 -18.41 16.79 6.64
C TYR A 250 -19.05 16.67 5.26
N HIS A 251 -18.56 17.47 4.30
CA HIS A 251 -19.07 17.49 2.93
C HIS A 251 -17.98 17.30 1.86
N GLY A 252 -16.74 17.02 2.26
CA GLY A 252 -15.63 16.79 1.34
C GLY A 252 -14.48 17.80 1.54
N SER A 253 -13.52 17.75 0.62
CA SER A 253 -12.23 18.44 0.75
C SER A 253 -11.85 19.32 -0.45
N THR A 254 -12.77 19.59 -1.39
CA THR A 254 -12.60 20.72 -2.33
C THR A 254 -12.85 22.03 -1.61
N LEU A 255 -12.46 23.17 -2.19
CA LEU A 255 -12.64 24.47 -1.53
C LEU A 255 -14.09 24.75 -1.13
N ALA A 256 -15.08 24.53 -2.01
CA ALA A 256 -16.46 24.85 -1.66
C ALA A 256 -17.12 23.76 -0.81
N SER A 257 -16.77 22.49 -1.01
CA SER A 257 -17.30 21.40 -0.19
C SER A 257 -16.75 21.43 1.24
N SER A 258 -15.47 21.76 1.41
CA SER A 258 -14.85 21.98 2.72
C SER A 258 -15.44 23.19 3.43
N ALA A 259 -15.64 24.31 2.72
CA ALA A 259 -16.26 25.49 3.29
C ALA A 259 -17.72 25.22 3.69
N MET A 260 -18.46 24.40 2.92
CA MET A 260 -19.81 23.97 3.28
C MET A 260 -19.82 23.05 4.51
N GLY A 261 -18.82 22.17 4.65
CA GLY A 261 -18.60 21.41 5.88
C GLY A 261 -18.33 22.34 7.07
N GLY A 262 -18.54 21.86 8.29
CA GLY A 262 -18.36 22.62 9.53
C GLY A 262 -17.14 22.19 10.35
N MET A 263 -16.14 21.59 9.70
CA MET A 263 -14.91 21.15 10.34
C MET A 263 -13.90 22.31 10.41
N LYS A 264 -13.76 22.92 11.59
CA LYS A 264 -12.92 24.13 11.80
C LYS A 264 -11.48 23.96 11.30
N PHE A 265 -10.85 22.81 11.57
CA PHE A 265 -9.49 22.52 11.13
C PHE A 265 -9.36 22.51 9.59
N MET A 266 -10.42 22.14 8.86
CA MET A 266 -10.42 22.21 7.39
C MET A 266 -10.58 23.65 6.89
N HIS A 267 -11.34 24.49 7.61
CA HIS A 267 -11.46 25.92 7.31
C HIS A 267 -10.15 26.67 7.53
N GLU A 268 -9.34 26.26 8.51
CA GLU A 268 -8.00 26.80 8.72
C GLU A 268 -7.06 26.48 7.55
N MET A 269 -7.25 25.34 6.87
CA MET A 269 -6.46 24.96 5.70
C MET A 269 -6.93 25.64 4.40
N GLY A 270 -8.23 25.63 4.13
CA GLY A 270 -8.81 26.04 2.85
C GLY A 270 -9.46 27.43 2.84
N GLY A 271 -9.67 28.02 4.02
CA GLY A 271 -10.41 29.26 4.20
C GLY A 271 -11.94 29.09 4.11
N MET A 272 -12.64 30.20 4.35
CA MET A 272 -14.09 30.30 4.19
C MET A 272 -14.46 30.98 2.87
N LEU A 273 -15.46 30.44 2.18
CA LEU A 273 -16.02 31.06 0.98
C LEU A 273 -17.24 31.94 1.31
N PRO A 274 -17.48 33.02 0.54
CA PRO A 274 -18.69 33.83 0.72
C PRO A 274 -19.95 33.02 0.40
N GLU A 275 -21.09 33.50 0.94
CA GLU A 275 -22.41 32.88 0.72
C GLU A 275 -22.50 31.44 1.24
N ILE A 276 -21.70 31.11 2.25
CA ILE A 276 -21.79 29.89 3.05
C ILE A 276 -22.00 30.31 4.51
N ALA A 277 -22.99 29.69 5.16
CA ALA A 277 -23.29 29.88 6.57
C ALA A 277 -23.40 28.51 7.26
N HIS A 278 -23.30 28.52 8.58
CA HIS A 278 -23.42 27.31 9.40
C HIS A 278 -24.41 27.54 10.53
N ILE A 279 -25.24 26.55 10.79
CA ILE A 279 -26.01 26.42 12.03
C ILE A 279 -25.35 25.39 12.94
N ASP A 280 -25.82 25.28 14.18
CA ASP A 280 -25.30 24.30 15.14
C ASP A 280 -25.54 22.85 14.68
N GLU A 281 -24.73 21.95 15.22
CA GLU A 281 -24.89 20.51 15.01
C GLU A 281 -26.19 19.99 15.69
N PRO A 282 -26.79 18.90 15.19
CA PRO A 282 -27.97 18.33 15.83
C PRO A 282 -27.56 17.63 17.15
N TYR A 283 -28.09 18.12 18.27
CA TYR A 283 -27.97 17.49 19.59
C TYR A 283 -29.15 16.56 19.87
#